data_AF-A0A953SIG2-F1
#
_entry.id   AF-A0A953SIG2-F1
#
_cell.length_a   1.000
_cell.length_b   1.000
_cell.length_c   1.000
_cell.angle_alpha   90.00
_cell.angle_beta   90.00
_cell.angle_gamma   90.00
#
_symmetry.space_group_name_H-M   'P 1'
#
loop_
_entity.id
_entity.type
_entity.pdbx_description
1 polymer ?
#
loop_
_entity_poly.entity_id
_entity_poly.type
_entity_poly.pdbx_seq_one_letter_code
_entity_poly.pdbx_strand_id
1 'polypeptide(L)' 'ARAYDKIRRVSRTIADLDGKDEVGEAHVAEAVQYRLLDRRV' A
#
# COMPACT_ATOMS: atom_id res chain seq x y z
N ALA A 1 -12.55 1.68 -10.18
CA ALA A 1 -12.66 1.00 -8.86
C ALA A 1 -11.42 0.17 -8.49
N ARG A 2 -11.07 -0.92 -9.22
CA ARG A 2 -10.05 -1.93 -8.83
C ARG A 2 -8.66 -1.40 -8.40
N ALA A 3 -8.24 -0.27 -8.95
CA ALA A 3 -6.97 0.37 -8.64
C ALA A 3 -6.86 0.80 -7.17
N TYR A 4 -7.93 1.35 -6.62
CA TYR A 4 -7.98 1.81 -5.24
C TYR A 4 -7.99 0.63 -4.26
N ASP A 5 -8.73 -0.43 -4.60
CA ASP A 5 -8.81 -1.65 -3.77
C ASP A 5 -7.48 -2.40 -3.66
N LYS A 6 -6.63 -2.35 -4.70
CA LYS A 6 -5.26 -2.90 -4.62
C LYS A 6 -4.39 -2.05 -3.70
N ILE A 7 -4.43 -0.72 -3.83
CA ILE A 7 -3.66 0.19 -2.97
C ILE A 7 -4.06 0.01 -1.51
N ARG A 8 -5.36 -0.05 -1.21
CA ARG A 8 -5.87 -0.26 0.15
C ARG A 8 -5.37 -1.57 0.77
N ARG A 9 -5.39 -2.68 0.02
CA ARG A 9 -4.88 -3.97 0.50
C ARG A 9 -3.38 -3.96 0.75
N VAL A 10 -2.60 -3.41 -0.17
CA VAL A 10 -1.13 -3.30 0.00
C VAL A 10 -0.79 -2.41 1.18
N SER A 11 -1.47 -1.26 1.33
CA SER A 11 -1.27 -0.37 2.47
C SER A 11 -1.58 -1.05 3.81
N ARG A 12 -2.61 -1.92 3.84
CA ARG A 12 -2.94 -2.74 5.02
C ARG A 12 -1.84 -3.75 5.31
N THR A 13 -1.37 -4.48 4.31
CA THR A 13 -0.26 -5.42 4.47
C THR A 13 0.99 -4.74 4.99
N ILE A 14 1.33 -3.54 4.50
CA ILE A 14 2.48 -2.77 4.99
C ILE A 14 2.27 -2.38 6.46
N ALA A 15 1.08 -1.88 6.83
CA ALA A 15 0.75 -1.55 8.22
C ALA A 15 0.85 -2.78 9.15
N ASP A 16 0.37 -3.93 8.69
CA ASP A 16 0.43 -5.18 9.45
C ASP A 16 1.90 -5.64 9.65
N LEU A 17 2.77 -5.43 8.65
CA LEU A 17 4.20 -5.71 8.75
C LEU A 17 4.95 -4.74 9.67
N ASP A 18 4.52 -3.48 9.72
CA ASP A 18 5.05 -2.46 10.66
C ASP A 18 4.48 -2.62 12.09
N GLY A 19 3.58 -3.59 12.30
CA GLY A 19 2.94 -3.83 13.60
C GLY A 19 1.96 -2.71 14.01
N LYS A 20 1.39 -1.99 13.04
CA LYS A 20 0.46 -0.88 13.26
C LYS A 20 -0.98 -1.35 13.10
N ASP A 21 -1.83 -1.04 14.07
CA ASP A 21 -3.27 -1.37 14.01
C ASP A 21 -4.01 -0.60 12.91
N GLU A 22 -3.50 0.58 12.54
CA GLU A 22 -4.10 1.47 11.55
C GLU A 22 -3.19 1.79 10.37
N VAL A 23 -3.81 1.98 9.21
CA VAL A 23 -3.11 2.39 7.99
C VAL A 23 -2.88 3.91 8.05
N GLY A 24 -1.64 4.33 8.27
CA GLY A 24 -1.22 5.73 8.19
C GLY A 24 -0.77 6.17 6.80
N GLU A 25 -0.50 7.47 6.63
CA GLU A 25 -0.07 8.07 5.37
C GLU A 25 1.19 7.42 4.78
N ALA A 26 2.16 7.04 5.63
CA ALA A 26 3.39 6.38 5.21
C ALA A 26 3.12 5.06 4.46
N HIS A 27 2.21 4.23 4.98
CA HIS A 27 1.86 2.94 4.37
C HIS A 27 1.16 3.14 3.01
N VAL A 28 0.34 4.19 2.90
CA VAL A 28 -0.34 4.54 1.62
C VAL A 28 0.67 5.03 0.60
N ALA A 29 1.60 5.91 1.00
CA ALA A 29 2.66 6.42 0.13
C ALA A 29 3.52 5.27 -0.42
N GLU A 30 3.91 4.34 0.45
CA GLU A 30 4.69 3.16 0.07
C GLU A 30 3.92 2.21 -0.86
N ALA A 31 2.64 1.94 -0.57
CA ALA A 31 1.78 1.13 -1.46
C ALA A 31 1.61 1.75 -2.86
N VAL A 32 1.55 3.08 -2.95
CA VAL A 32 1.50 3.80 -4.22
C VAL A 32 2.84 3.65 -4.97
N GLN A 33 3.98 3.76 -4.28
CA GLN A 33 5.29 3.59 -4.90
C GLN A 33 5.52 2.17 -5.41
N TYR A 34 5.16 1.15 -4.63
CA TYR A 34 5.23 -0.26 -5.05
C TYR A 34 4.50 -0.49 -6.36
N ARG A 35 3.33 0.13 -6.54
CA ARG A 35 2.57 0.03 -7.79
C ARG A 35 3.26 0.71 -8.97
N LEU A 36 3.95 1.82 -8.76
CA LEU A 36 4.69 2.50 -9.82
C LEU A 36 5.86 1.61 -10.29
N LEU A 37 6.48 0.90 -9.36
CA LEU A 37 7.55 -0.08 -9.62
C LEU A 37 7.03 -1.32 -10.37
N ASP A 38 5.92 -1.91 -9.90
CA ASP A 38 5.22 -3.08 -10.49
C ASP A 38 4.79 -2.84 -11.95
N ARG A 39 4.64 -1.58 -12.37
CA ARG A 39 4.27 -1.18 -13.74
C ARG A 39 5.46 -0.91 -14.66
N ARG A 40 6.67 -0.84 -14.11
CA ARG A 40 7.87 -0.46 -14.86
C ARG A 40 8.72 -1.66 -15.28
N VAL A 41 8.35 -2.86 -14.81
CA VAL A 41 8.95 -4.16 -15.16
C VAL A 41 8.15 -4.82 -16.27
#